data_AF-A0A1H4BZ20-F1
#
_entry.id   AF-A0A1H4BZ20-F1
#
_cell.length_a   1.000
_cell.length_b   1.000
_cell.length_c   1.000
_cell.angle_alpha   90.00
_cell.angle_beta   90.00
_cell.angle_gamma   90.00
#
_symmetry.space_group_name_H-M   'P 1'
#
loop_
_entity.id
_entity.type
_entity.pdbx_description
1 polymer ?
#
loop_
_entity_poly.entity_id
_entity_poly.type
_entity_poly.pdbx_seq_one_letter_code
_entity_poly.pdbx_strand_id
1 'polypeptide(L)' 'MEQMELFEDQSNEIPKAVLSPIECNKKLGRQAFVANQRLFGEYVKMIQNKYHCSWFEARKIFFENRDHNK' A
#
# COMPACT_ATOMS: atom_id res chain seq x y z
N MET A 1 -11.68 15.89 -16.11
CA MET A 1 -11.57 14.99 -14.95
C MET A 1 -10.15 14.48 -14.97
N GLU A 2 -9.22 15.29 -14.49
CA GLU A 2 -7.78 15.07 -14.62
C GLU A 2 -7.19 14.92 -13.22
N GLN A 3 -7.08 13.68 -12.76
CA GLN A 3 -6.28 13.34 -11.57
C GLN A 3 -6.02 11.83 -11.49
N MET A 4 -5.36 11.26 -12.51
CA MET A 4 -4.85 9.87 -12.46
C MET A 4 -3.44 9.69 -13.04
N GLU A 5 -2.66 10.76 -13.24
CA GLU A 5 -1.30 10.68 -13.80
C GLU A 5 -0.21 11.00 -12.75
N LEU A 6 -0.32 10.43 -11.55
CA LEU A 6 0.71 10.63 -10.50
C LEU A 6 1.42 9.34 -10.08
N PHE A 7 1.10 8.20 -10.71
CA PHE A 7 1.63 6.90 -10.32
C PHE A 7 2.10 6.02 -11.49
N GLU A 8 2.23 6.56 -12.70
CA GLU A 8 2.64 5.76 -13.87
C GLU A 8 4.14 5.42 -13.90
N ASP A 9 4.99 6.11 -13.13
CA ASP A 9 6.45 5.94 -13.24
C ASP A 9 7.20 5.88 -11.90
N GLN A 10 6.52 5.46 -10.83
CA GLN A 10 7.23 5.02 -9.63
C GLN A 10 7.37 3.52 -9.71
N SER A 11 8.62 3.08 -9.89
CA SER A 11 9.12 1.76 -9.51
C SER A 11 8.28 1.18 -8.37
N ASN A 12 7.97 -0.11 -8.42
CA ASN A 12 7.13 -0.86 -7.45
C ASN A 12 7.67 -0.87 -5.99
N GLU A 13 8.37 0.17 -5.55
CA GLU A 13 8.92 0.39 -4.24
C GLU A 13 7.83 0.93 -3.33
N ILE A 14 7.02 0.00 -2.81
CA ILE A 14 6.12 0.29 -1.71
C ILE A 14 6.95 0.85 -0.56
N PRO A 15 6.72 2.09 -0.10
CA PRO A 15 7.53 2.68 0.97
C PRO A 15 7.43 1.82 2.23
N LYS A 16 8.57 1.48 2.86
CA LYS A 16 8.61 0.74 4.14
C LYS A 16 7.81 1.42 5.26
N ALA A 17 7.53 2.72 5.11
CA ALA A 17 6.69 3.51 6.01
C ALA A 17 5.19 3.17 5.94
N VAL A 18 4.72 2.53 4.85
CA VAL A 18 3.35 2.05 4.73
C VAL A 18 3.23 0.76 5.53
N LEU A 19 2.63 0.88 6.70
CA LEU A 19 2.43 -0.22 7.63
C LEU A 19 1.02 -0.75 7.46
N SER A 20 0.89 -2.07 7.55
CA SER A 20 -0.45 -2.63 7.61
C SER A 20 -1.18 -2.16 8.87
N PRO A 21 -2.52 -2.14 8.87
CA PRO A 21 -3.31 -1.77 10.04
C PRO A 21 -2.95 -2.57 11.30
N ILE A 22 -2.39 -3.77 11.12
CA ILE A 22 -1.97 -4.68 12.19
C ILE A 22 -0.57 -4.33 12.72
N GLU A 23 0.33 -3.88 11.85
CA GLU A 23 1.70 -3.46 12.22
C GLU A 23 1.77 -2.03 12.74
N CYS A 24 0.74 -1.22 12.47
CA CYS A 24 0.62 0.14 12.95
C CYS A 24 0.37 0.11 14.47
N ASN A 25 1.45 -0.09 15.22
CA ASN A 25 1.43 -0.19 16.67
C ASN A 25 0.92 1.14 17.23
N LYS A 26 0.10 1.08 18.30
CA LYS A 26 -0.78 2.15 18.84
C LYS A 26 -0.11 3.51 19.17
N LYS A 27 1.18 3.71 18.87
CA LYS A 27 1.97 4.92 19.08
C LYS A 27 1.89 5.94 17.95
N LEU A 28 1.34 5.60 16.78
CA LEU A 28 1.05 6.58 15.73
C LEU A 28 -0.18 7.41 16.10
N GLY A 29 -0.05 8.74 16.02
CA GLY A 29 -1.18 9.64 16.25
C GLY A 29 -2.36 9.27 15.35
N ARG A 30 -3.59 9.37 15.86
CA ARG A 30 -4.82 8.90 15.20
C ARG A 30 -4.94 9.34 13.73
N GLN A 31 -4.51 10.56 13.40
CA GLN A 31 -4.53 11.08 12.03
C GLN A 31 -3.53 10.36 11.11
N ALA A 32 -2.30 10.13 11.59
CA ALA A 32 -1.27 9.42 10.85
C ALA A 32 -1.62 7.94 10.65
N PHE A 33 -2.30 7.31 11.63
CA PHE A 33 -2.84 5.96 11.48
C PHE A 33 -3.89 5.88 10.36
N VAL A 34 -4.83 6.83 10.30
CA VAL A 34 -5.87 6.87 9.26
C VAL A 34 -5.27 7.16 7.88
N ALA A 35 -4.30 8.06 7.79
CA ALA A 35 -3.58 8.32 6.55
C ALA A 35 -2.83 7.06 6.06
N ASN A 36 -2.17 6.33 6.97
CA ASN A 36 -1.47 5.09 6.62
C ASN A 36 -2.44 3.98 6.19
N GLN A 37 -3.59 3.83 6.85
CA GLN A 37 -4.64 2.89 6.42
C GLN A 37 -5.15 3.18 5.01
N ARG A 38 -5.38 4.46 4.70
CA ARG A 38 -5.83 4.88 3.36
C ARG A 38 -4.76 4.54 2.32
N LEU A 39 -3.51 4.92 2.56
CA LEU A 39 -2.39 4.59 1.68
C LEU A 39 -2.26 3.08 1.45
N PHE A 40 -2.30 2.28 2.52
CA PHE A 40 -2.28 0.82 2.42
C PHE A 40 -3.42 0.29 1.53
N GLY A 41 -4.64 0.79 1.72
CA GLY A 41 -5.78 0.39 0.90
C GLY A 41 -5.61 0.73 -0.58
N GLU A 42 -5.04 1.90 -0.89
CA GLU A 42 -4.79 2.33 -2.26
C GLU A 42 -3.71 1.47 -2.94
N TYR A 43 -2.61 1.14 -2.25
CA TYR A 43 -1.60 0.23 -2.78
C TYR A 43 -2.14 -1.18 -3.01
N VAL A 44 -2.92 -1.72 -2.07
CA VAL A 44 -3.52 -3.05 -2.25
C VAL A 44 -4.49 -3.05 -3.43
N LYS A 45 -5.32 -2.02 -3.60
CA LYS A 45 -6.19 -1.89 -4.79
C LYS A 45 -5.40 -1.78 -6.09
N MET A 46 -4.30 -1.02 -6.10
CA MET A 46 -3.45 -0.90 -7.27
C MET A 46 -2.89 -2.27 -7.68
N ILE A 47 -2.37 -3.03 -6.71
CA ILE A 47 -1.89 -4.40 -6.94
C ILE A 47 -3.04 -5.30 -7.40
N GLN A 48 -4.22 -5.18 -6.79
CA GLN A 48 -5.40 -5.93 -7.18
C GLN A 48 -5.77 -5.69 -8.64
N ASN A 49 -5.74 -4.44 -9.09
CA ASN A 49 -6.02 -4.07 -10.48
C ASN A 49 -4.91 -4.54 -11.43
N LYS A 50 -3.65 -4.42 -11.02
CA LYS A 50 -2.48 -4.80 -11.83
C LYS A 50 -2.36 -6.31 -12.06
N TYR A 51 -2.66 -7.10 -11.03
CA TYR A 51 -2.51 -8.57 -11.05
C TYR A 51 -3.86 -9.30 -11.21
N HIS A 52 -4.98 -8.58 -11.31
CA HIS A 52 -6.34 -9.13 -11.38
C HIS A 52 -6.63 -10.22 -10.34
N CYS A 53 -6.17 -10.02 -9.11
CA CYS A 53 -6.25 -11.00 -8.04
C CYS A 53 -7.26 -10.62 -6.96
N SER A 54 -7.47 -11.50 -5.98
CA SER A 54 -8.29 -11.17 -4.81
C SER A 54 -7.57 -10.16 -3.91
N TRP A 55 -8.32 -9.45 -3.07
CA TRP A 55 -7.75 -8.50 -2.12
C TRP A 55 -6.71 -9.15 -1.18
N PHE A 56 -6.93 -10.42 -0.79
CA PHE A 56 -6.01 -11.16 0.07
C PHE A 56 -4.69 -11.49 -0.64
N GLU A 57 -4.75 -11.86 -1.92
CA GLU A 57 -3.57 -12.10 -2.75
C GLU A 57 -2.82 -10.79 -3.02
N ALA A 58 -3.55 -9.72 -3.35
CA ALA A 58 -2.97 -8.39 -3.54
C ALA A 58 -2.26 -7.90 -2.29
N ARG A 59 -2.83 -8.16 -1.10
CA ARG A 59 -2.20 -7.88 0.18
C ARG A 59 -0.95 -8.72 0.42
N LYS A 60 -0.93 -9.99 0.00
CA LYS A 60 0.26 -10.84 0.11
C LYS A 60 1.38 -10.30 -0.78
N ILE A 61 1.07 -9.98 -2.03
CA ILE A 61 2.00 -9.37 -3.00
C ILE A 61 2.51 -8.01 -2.48
N PHE A 62 1.67 -7.21 -1.82
CA PHE A 62 2.08 -5.97 -1.17
C PHE A 62 3.20 -6.22 -0.15
N PHE A 63 3.04 -7.20 0.74
CA PHE A 63 4.07 -7.52 1.73
C PHE A 63 5.32 -8.11 1.09
N GLU A 64 5.16 -8.98 0.09
CA GLU A 64 6.27 -9.57 -0.65
C GLU A 64 7.12 -8.48 -1.35
N ASN A 65 6.48 -7.52 -2.03
CA ASN A 65 7.15 -6.40 -2.68
C ASN A 65 7.80 -5.43 -1.68
N ARG A 66 7.19 -5.22 -0.50
CA ARG A 66 7.75 -4.37 0.56
C ARG A 66 8.97 -5.02 1.23
N ASP A 67 8.93 -6.32 1.48
CA ASP A 67 9.99 -7.06 2.18
C ASP A 67 11.17 -7.41 1.25
N HIS A 68 10.91 -7.66 -0.05
CA HIS A 68 11.96 -7.91 -1.06
C HIS A 68 12.78 -6.67 -1.45
N ASN A 69 12.27 -5.45 -1.27
CA ASN A 69 13.02 -4.22 -1.49
C ASN A 69 14.01 -3.98 -0.33
N LYS A 70 15.05 -4.83 -0.27
CA LYS A 70 16.08 -4.82 0.77
C LYS A 70 17.13 -3.76 0.52
#